data_AF-A0AAN9GJ88-F1
#
_entry.id   AF-A0AAN9GJ88-F1
#
_cell.length_a   1.000
_cell.length_b   1.000
_cell.length_c   1.000
_cell.angle_alpha   90.00
_cell.angle_beta   90.00
_cell.angle_gamma   90.00
#
_symmetry.space_group_name_H-M   'P 1'
#
loop_
_entity.id
_entity.type
_entity.pdbx_description
1 polymer ?
#
loop_
_entity_poly.entity_id
_entity_poly.type
_entity_poly.pdbx_seq_one_letter_code
_entity_poly.pdbx_strand_id
1 'polypeptide(L)'
;MARMLRKSCLFTRSCRTAVKRCVAVVAVVCVIKLVTLLPIYLVTKHRLFNSFFGKDSVNSFTITTGDSVGNWKDITDFDWRPNLSKVQQLLAYLNMTADEARESLPLTLESRLLLSNDSVCGPADDDPVDLLFLVHTAPLNFQRRLQMRGSVMGQEHFRPFKVRVVFLLGEVGNSSLQAALDYEHVLYRDTVQGDFQDSYRNLSHKGVMGFRWVTRHCPQARYVVKLDDDVFFDTYKMLLRYRGIFEGQKRTIFCNVWVRDSMPVYREDKWAVEERLFQGLDRFPFDYCSGLAVVITGDLVPALYRAAFFTPVFWIDDIYLFGMLPWVAGDVTMMDLGYRSQYVAMNTTYALSCMKELQSECSVLATNCYTTDDWENMWNLTNNLHVAKGWRVPYLRVN
;
A
#
# COMPACT_ATOMS: atom_id res chain seq x y z
N MET A 1 -50.41 -16.88 48.92
CA MET A 1 -51.41 -17.95 48.68
C MET A 1 -50.79 -18.97 47.73
N ALA A 2 -50.66 -20.22 48.21
CA ALA A 2 -50.42 -21.50 47.51
C ALA A 2 -49.51 -21.55 46.26
N ARG A 3 -48.33 -22.21 46.30
CA ARG A 3 -48.07 -23.67 46.24
C ARG A 3 -48.32 -24.33 44.87
N MET A 4 -47.23 -24.97 44.39
CA MET A 4 -47.15 -26.32 43.77
C MET A 4 -47.89 -26.52 42.44
N LEU A 5 -47.27 -27.08 41.39
CA LEU A 5 -46.91 -28.51 41.20
C LEU A 5 -45.83 -28.56 40.09
N ARG A 6 -44.58 -29.02 40.25
CA ARG A 6 -44.04 -30.38 40.51
C ARG A 6 -44.68 -31.53 39.71
N LYS A 7 -43.79 -32.24 38.98
CA LYS A 7 -43.83 -33.66 38.56
C LYS A 7 -44.84 -34.00 37.45
N SER A 8 -44.69 -35.03 36.62
CA SER A 8 -43.61 -35.94 36.23
C SER A 8 -44.17 -36.70 35.02
N CYS A 9 -43.28 -37.26 34.19
CA CYS A 9 -43.53 -38.28 33.17
C CYS A 9 -44.69 -39.24 33.51
N LEU A 10 -45.58 -39.46 32.53
CA LEU A 10 -45.97 -40.78 32.01
C LEU A 10 -47.20 -40.60 31.11
N PHE A 11 -47.07 -40.64 29.78
CA PHE A 11 -48.16 -41.10 28.90
C PHE A 11 -47.60 -41.67 27.58
N THR A 12 -47.36 -42.99 27.65
CA THR A 12 -47.66 -44.09 26.73
C THR A 12 -47.49 -43.98 25.19
N ARG A 13 -47.01 -45.10 24.63
CA ARG A 13 -46.61 -45.37 23.23
C ARG A 13 -47.67 -45.14 22.13
N SER A 14 -48.92 -44.80 22.47
CA SER A 14 -49.99 -44.62 21.47
C SER A 14 -49.94 -43.26 20.74
N CYS A 15 -49.14 -42.29 21.20
CA CYS A 15 -49.02 -40.97 20.57
C CYS A 15 -47.90 -40.91 19.49
N ARG A 16 -47.04 -41.92 19.38
CA ARG A 16 -45.92 -41.94 18.40
C ARG A 16 -46.34 -42.28 16.98
N THR A 17 -47.51 -42.86 16.77
CA THR A 17 -48.03 -43.24 15.44
C THR A 17 -48.84 -42.12 14.79
N ALA A 18 -49.41 -41.20 15.58
CA ALA A 18 -50.15 -40.04 15.08
C ALA A 18 -49.20 -38.89 14.63
N VAL A 19 -48.13 -38.65 15.39
CA VAL A 19 -47.13 -37.60 15.04
C VAL A 19 -46.31 -37.98 13.81
N LYS A 20 -46.01 -39.27 13.59
CA LYS A 20 -45.29 -39.72 12.38
C LYS A 20 -46.12 -39.61 11.09
N ARG A 21 -47.45 -39.64 11.17
CA ARG A 21 -48.33 -39.43 10.00
C ARG A 21 -48.54 -37.95 9.68
N CYS A 22 -48.52 -37.05 10.67
CA CYS A 22 -48.58 -35.60 10.42
C CYS A 22 -47.27 -35.01 9.86
N VAL A 23 -46.10 -35.47 10.29
CA VAL A 23 -44.81 -34.95 9.79
C VAL A 23 -44.54 -35.39 8.35
N ALA A 24 -44.99 -36.57 7.94
CA ALA A 24 -44.84 -37.04 6.56
C ALA A 24 -45.71 -36.24 5.56
N VAL A 25 -46.93 -35.85 5.95
CA VAL A 25 -47.84 -35.07 5.07
C VAL A 25 -47.35 -33.63 4.91
N VAL A 26 -46.79 -33.02 5.97
CA VAL A 26 -46.24 -31.65 5.89
C VAL A 26 -44.93 -31.61 5.08
N ALA A 27 -44.10 -32.64 5.15
CA ALA A 27 -42.87 -32.72 4.37
C ALA A 27 -43.14 -32.89 2.85
N VAL A 28 -44.15 -33.69 2.47
CA VAL A 28 -44.51 -33.90 1.05
C VAL A 28 -45.13 -32.64 0.44
N VAL A 29 -45.92 -31.87 1.19
CA VAL A 29 -46.53 -30.61 0.68
C VAL A 29 -45.47 -29.50 0.52
N CYS A 30 -44.44 -29.44 1.36
CA CYS A 30 -43.35 -28.47 1.21
C CYS A 30 -42.39 -28.80 0.05
N VAL A 31 -42.10 -30.08 -0.20
CA VAL A 31 -41.23 -30.48 -1.33
C VAL A 31 -41.93 -30.29 -2.69
N ILE A 32 -43.25 -30.52 -2.77
CA ILE A 32 -44.01 -30.32 -4.02
C ILE A 32 -44.15 -28.82 -4.38
N LYS A 33 -44.19 -27.91 -3.40
CA LYS A 33 -44.18 -26.45 -3.65
C LYS A 33 -42.80 -25.91 -4.04
N LEU A 34 -41.70 -26.54 -3.63
CA LEU A 34 -40.34 -26.15 -4.03
C LEU A 34 -39.99 -26.64 -5.44
N VAL A 35 -40.46 -27.81 -5.84
CA VAL A 35 -40.13 -28.42 -7.16
C VAL A 35 -40.94 -27.82 -8.32
N THR A 36 -42.06 -27.15 -8.05
CA THR A 36 -42.90 -26.50 -9.09
C THR A 36 -42.60 -25.01 -9.31
N LEU A 37 -41.80 -24.37 -8.43
CA LEU A 37 -41.41 -22.95 -8.57
C LEU A 37 -39.97 -22.74 -9.07
N LEU A 38 -39.11 -23.75 -9.02
CA LEU A 38 -37.76 -23.67 -9.60
C LEU A 38 -37.70 -23.61 -11.14
N PRO A 39 -38.63 -24.18 -11.94
CA PRO A 39 -38.55 -24.11 -13.40
C PRO A 39 -39.12 -22.81 -13.99
N ILE A 40 -39.91 -22.03 -13.24
CA ILE A 40 -40.53 -20.79 -13.73
C ILE A 40 -39.61 -19.58 -13.48
N TYR A 41 -38.71 -19.66 -12.50
CA TYR A 41 -37.71 -18.62 -12.24
C TYR A 41 -36.49 -18.68 -13.17
N LEU A 42 -36.27 -19.81 -13.85
CA LEU A 42 -35.16 -20.03 -14.79
C LEU A 42 -35.49 -19.74 -16.26
N VAL A 43 -36.78 -19.57 -16.62
CA VAL A 43 -37.21 -19.37 -18.02
C VAL A 43 -37.48 -17.90 -18.36
N THR A 44 -37.61 -17.00 -17.39
CA THR A 44 -37.76 -15.55 -17.61
C THR A 44 -36.45 -14.77 -17.68
N LYS A 45 -35.30 -15.38 -17.35
CA LYS A 45 -33.97 -14.76 -17.56
C LYS A 45 -33.28 -15.15 -18.87
N HIS A 46 -33.82 -16.10 -19.63
CA HIS A 46 -33.20 -16.61 -20.86
C HIS A 46 -33.83 -16.09 -22.17
N ARG A 47 -34.75 -15.11 -22.11
CA ARG A 47 -35.41 -14.52 -23.28
C ARG A 47 -35.26 -12.99 -23.43
N LEU A 48 -34.31 -12.39 -22.74
CA LEU A 48 -33.87 -10.99 -22.93
C LEU A 48 -32.36 -10.87 -23.19
N PHE A 49 -31.71 -11.95 -23.64
CA PHE A 49 -30.25 -12.00 -23.82
C PHE A 49 -29.78 -12.22 -25.26
N ASN A 50 -30.67 -12.07 -26.25
CA ASN A 50 -30.32 -12.16 -27.68
C ASN A 50 -31.11 -11.11 -28.48
N SER A 51 -30.80 -9.83 -28.30
CA SER A 51 -31.15 -8.80 -29.30
C SER A 51 -30.38 -7.49 -29.15
N PHE A 52 -29.14 -7.46 -28.64
CA PHE A 52 -28.31 -6.26 -28.71
C PHE A 52 -26.84 -6.71 -28.79
N PHE A 53 -26.09 -6.07 -29.69
CA PHE A 53 -24.69 -6.33 -30.07
C PHE A 53 -24.48 -7.37 -31.17
N GLY A 54 -24.70 -6.86 -32.39
CA GLY A 54 -23.94 -7.27 -33.55
C GLY A 54 -22.45 -6.93 -33.40
N LYS A 55 -21.68 -7.55 -34.29
CA LYS A 55 -20.27 -7.29 -34.59
C LYS A 55 -19.93 -5.80 -34.44
N ASP A 56 -19.07 -5.46 -33.49
CA ASP A 56 -17.91 -4.60 -33.73
C ASP A 56 -16.95 -4.71 -32.54
N SER A 57 -15.73 -5.09 -32.90
CA SER A 57 -14.58 -5.36 -32.07
C SER A 57 -13.81 -4.07 -31.74
N VAL A 58 -13.20 -4.03 -30.56
CA VAL A 58 -12.12 -3.10 -30.16
C VAL A 58 -12.55 -1.62 -30.10
N ASN A 59 -13.16 -1.19 -28.99
CA ASN A 59 -13.02 0.16 -28.40
C ASN A 59 -14.02 0.34 -27.25
N SER A 60 -13.62 0.02 -26.02
CA SER A 60 -14.14 0.66 -24.79
C SER A 60 -13.59 -0.02 -23.54
N PHE A 61 -12.59 0.60 -22.91
CA PHE A 61 -12.34 0.41 -21.48
C PHE A 61 -13.28 1.38 -20.74
N THR A 62 -14.57 1.05 -20.66
CA THR A 62 -15.52 1.80 -19.81
C THR A 62 -15.72 0.99 -18.54
N ILE A 63 -15.13 1.45 -17.45
CA ILE A 63 -15.56 1.03 -16.12
C ILE A 63 -16.90 1.71 -15.87
N THR A 64 -17.98 0.94 -15.85
CA THR A 64 -19.31 1.44 -15.49
C THR A 64 -19.30 1.83 -14.00
N THR A 65 -19.32 3.13 -13.73
CA THR A 65 -19.66 3.67 -12.41
C THR A 65 -21.18 3.71 -12.27
N GLY A 66 -21.76 2.66 -11.71
CA GLY A 66 -23.17 2.56 -11.28
C GLY A 66 -23.38 1.19 -10.64
N ASP A 67 -23.89 1.02 -9.42
CA ASP A 67 -24.80 1.85 -8.63
C ASP A 67 -24.57 1.69 -7.12
N SER A 68 -25.00 2.70 -6.36
CA SER A 68 -25.24 2.73 -4.91
C SER A 68 -24.05 2.78 -3.92
N VAL A 69 -23.13 3.73 -4.12
CA VAL A 69 -22.15 4.11 -3.08
C VAL A 69 -22.27 5.60 -2.79
N GLY A 70 -22.43 5.96 -1.51
CA GLY A 70 -22.77 7.30 -1.03
C GLY A 70 -21.88 8.42 -1.58
N ASN A 71 -22.52 9.55 -1.89
CA ASN A 71 -21.98 10.90 -2.09
C ASN A 71 -20.44 11.01 -2.25
N TRP A 72 -19.93 10.67 -3.43
CA TRP A 72 -18.54 10.91 -3.84
C TRP A 72 -18.37 12.31 -4.46
N LYS A 73 -18.51 13.37 -3.66
CA LYS A 73 -18.23 14.73 -4.14
C LYS A 73 -16.75 15.14 -4.12
N ASP A 74 -15.85 14.37 -3.51
CA ASP A 74 -14.48 14.85 -3.23
C ASP A 74 -13.33 14.11 -3.97
N ILE A 75 -13.60 13.14 -4.87
CA ILE A 75 -12.54 12.43 -5.63
C ILE A 75 -12.53 12.79 -7.14
N THR A 76 -13.50 13.57 -7.61
CA THR A 76 -13.63 13.94 -9.03
C THR A 76 -12.70 15.06 -9.50
N ASP A 77 -11.96 15.72 -8.60
CA ASP A 77 -11.14 16.90 -8.94
C ASP A 77 -9.76 16.59 -9.51
N PHE A 78 -9.39 15.31 -9.67
CA PHE A 78 -8.16 14.93 -10.35
C PHE A 78 -8.55 14.29 -11.71
N ASP A 79 -8.44 15.03 -12.81
CA ASP A 79 -8.64 14.50 -14.18
C ASP A 79 -7.33 13.89 -14.70
N TRP A 80 -6.98 12.69 -14.24
CA TRP A 80 -5.89 11.90 -14.83
C TRP A 80 -6.43 10.59 -15.36
N ARG A 81 -5.94 10.20 -16.53
CA ARG A 81 -6.34 9.01 -17.28
C ARG A 81 -5.11 8.14 -17.57
N PRO A 82 -5.24 6.80 -17.56
CA PRO A 82 -4.14 5.92 -17.88
C PRO A 82 -3.72 6.07 -19.34
N ASN A 83 -2.43 5.92 -19.61
CA ASN A 83 -1.96 5.76 -20.99
C ASN A 83 -2.31 4.34 -21.47
N LEU A 84 -3.37 4.21 -22.25
CA LEU A 84 -3.89 2.91 -22.70
C LEU A 84 -2.87 2.10 -23.52
N SER A 85 -2.03 2.76 -24.33
CA SER A 85 -0.96 2.08 -25.07
C SER A 85 0.08 1.46 -24.13
N LYS A 86 0.43 2.18 -23.06
CA LYS A 86 1.34 1.67 -22.03
C LYS A 86 0.73 0.53 -21.22
N VAL A 87 -0.56 0.59 -20.92
CA VAL A 87 -1.29 -0.53 -20.30
C VAL A 87 -1.24 -1.76 -21.19
N GLN A 88 -1.54 -1.62 -22.48
CA GLN A 88 -1.49 -2.74 -23.44
C GLN A 88 -0.08 -3.33 -23.56
N GLN A 89 0.95 -2.49 -23.63
CA GLN A 89 2.34 -2.95 -23.64
C GLN A 89 2.70 -3.72 -22.37
N LEU A 90 2.24 -3.26 -21.20
CA LEU A 90 2.47 -3.94 -19.94
C LEU A 90 1.77 -5.31 -19.88
N LEU A 91 0.52 -5.40 -20.33
CA LEU A 91 -0.21 -6.67 -20.40
C LEU A 91 0.46 -7.66 -21.38
N ALA A 92 1.01 -7.16 -22.48
CA ALA A 92 1.80 -7.97 -23.40
C ALA A 92 3.06 -8.54 -22.73
N TYR A 93 3.78 -7.73 -21.93
CA TYR A 93 4.92 -8.23 -21.15
C TYR A 93 4.52 -9.29 -20.13
N LEU A 94 3.35 -9.14 -19.49
CA LEU A 94 2.85 -10.10 -18.51
C LEU A 94 2.19 -11.33 -19.14
N ASN A 95 2.08 -11.39 -20.48
CA ASN A 95 1.32 -12.41 -21.20
C ASN A 95 -0.09 -12.60 -20.60
N MET A 96 -0.80 -11.50 -20.39
CA MET A 96 -2.13 -11.47 -19.77
C MET A 96 -3.17 -10.88 -20.72
N THR A 97 -4.34 -11.49 -20.74
CA THR A 97 -5.57 -10.90 -21.30
C THR A 97 -6.10 -9.79 -20.41
N ALA A 98 -7.04 -8.99 -20.93
CA ALA A 98 -7.68 -7.93 -20.15
C ALA A 98 -8.51 -8.47 -18.97
N ASP A 99 -9.06 -9.69 -19.08
CA ASP A 99 -9.88 -10.29 -18.02
C ASP A 99 -9.00 -10.88 -16.91
N GLU A 100 -7.94 -11.62 -17.25
CA GLU A 100 -6.93 -12.07 -16.27
C GLU A 100 -6.30 -10.90 -15.51
N ALA A 101 -6.05 -9.80 -16.22
CA ALA A 101 -5.53 -8.57 -15.65
C ALA A 101 -6.47 -7.96 -14.60
N ARG A 102 -7.79 -7.96 -14.87
CA ARG A 102 -8.82 -7.46 -13.94
C ARG A 102 -8.94 -8.33 -12.69
N GLU A 103 -8.80 -9.64 -12.85
CA GLU A 103 -8.84 -10.59 -11.72
C GLU A 103 -7.56 -10.53 -10.87
N SER A 104 -6.47 -10.01 -11.43
CA SER A 104 -5.16 -9.92 -10.78
C SER A 104 -4.86 -8.52 -10.23
N LEU A 105 -5.86 -7.67 -9.99
CA LEU A 105 -5.63 -6.34 -9.43
C LEU A 105 -5.25 -6.39 -7.93
N PRO A 106 -4.62 -5.34 -7.37
CA PRO A 106 -4.28 -5.34 -5.95
C PRO A 106 -5.50 -5.49 -5.05
N LEU A 107 -5.45 -6.43 -4.12
CA LEU A 107 -6.48 -6.67 -3.10
C LEU A 107 -6.86 -5.39 -2.33
N THR A 108 -5.90 -4.50 -2.11
CA THR A 108 -6.01 -3.30 -1.27
C THR A 108 -6.54 -2.06 -1.98
N LEU A 109 -6.91 -2.15 -3.27
CA LEU A 109 -7.46 -1.03 -4.04
C LEU A 109 -8.65 -0.39 -3.31
N GLU A 110 -9.55 -1.22 -2.77
CA GLU A 110 -10.78 -0.76 -2.12
C GLU A 110 -11.12 -1.52 -0.83
N SER A 111 -10.24 -2.42 -0.38
CA SER A 111 -10.48 -3.24 0.81
C SER A 111 -10.58 -2.46 2.12
N ARG A 112 -11.00 -3.12 3.19
CA ARG A 112 -11.19 -2.46 4.49
C ARG A 112 -9.83 -2.23 5.17
N LEU A 113 -9.69 -1.07 5.81
CA LEU A 113 -8.63 -0.85 6.78
C LEU A 113 -9.08 -1.37 8.15
N LEU A 114 -8.28 -2.26 8.75
CA LEU A 114 -8.49 -2.80 10.09
C LEU A 114 -8.14 -1.75 11.15
N LEU A 115 -7.02 -1.07 10.94
CA LEU A 115 -6.56 0.06 11.74
C LEU A 115 -6.22 1.22 10.80
N SER A 116 -6.64 2.43 11.14
CA SER A 116 -6.27 3.66 10.44
C SER A 116 -6.47 4.85 11.36
N ASN A 117 -5.59 5.84 11.27
CA ASN A 117 -5.83 7.16 11.83
C ASN A 117 -5.81 8.19 10.70
N ASP A 118 -6.98 8.64 10.31
CA ASP A 118 -7.16 9.55 9.17
C ASP A 118 -6.71 10.99 9.50
N SER A 119 -6.37 11.28 10.76
CA SER A 119 -5.95 12.60 11.23
C SER A 119 -4.44 12.80 11.34
N VAL A 120 -3.61 11.83 10.93
CA VAL A 120 -2.13 11.92 11.04
C VAL A 120 -1.60 13.21 10.40
N CYS A 121 -2.13 13.59 9.23
CA CYS A 121 -1.70 14.80 8.51
C CYS A 121 -2.46 16.07 8.90
N GLY A 122 -3.41 15.98 9.84
CA GLY A 122 -4.31 17.06 10.18
C GLY A 122 -5.29 17.40 9.04
N PRO A 123 -6.12 18.44 9.21
CA PRO A 123 -6.92 18.97 8.11
C PRO A 123 -6.01 19.41 6.95
N ALA A 124 -6.54 19.35 5.73
CA ALA A 124 -5.91 19.94 4.56
C ALA A 124 -6.00 21.47 4.62
N ASP A 125 -5.28 22.08 5.57
CA ASP A 125 -5.13 23.53 5.72
C ASP A 125 -3.93 24.03 4.88
N ASP A 126 -3.71 25.35 4.83
CA ASP A 126 -2.65 26.02 4.07
C ASP A 126 -1.20 25.65 4.45
N ASP A 127 -1.01 24.80 5.47
CA ASP A 127 0.31 24.43 5.99
C ASP A 127 0.59 22.92 5.76
N PRO A 128 1.17 22.56 4.61
CA PRO A 128 1.31 21.18 4.16
C PRO A 128 2.28 20.35 5.02
N VAL A 129 2.10 19.03 5.03
CA VAL A 129 3.10 18.11 5.58
C VAL A 129 4.34 18.15 4.68
N ASP A 130 5.50 18.54 5.21
CA ASP A 130 6.74 18.60 4.42
C ASP A 130 7.20 17.21 4.00
N LEU A 131 7.21 16.26 4.94
CA LEU A 131 7.60 14.88 4.71
C LEU A 131 6.62 13.91 5.36
N LEU A 132 6.06 13.00 4.57
CA LEU A 132 5.32 11.85 5.06
C LEU A 132 6.12 10.57 4.78
N PHE A 133 6.53 9.88 5.83
CA PHE A 133 7.13 8.55 5.72
C PHE A 133 6.04 7.48 5.64
N LEU A 134 6.09 6.64 4.61
CA LEU A 134 5.32 5.40 4.50
C LEU A 134 6.27 4.23 4.72
N VAL A 135 6.17 3.59 5.89
CA VAL A 135 7.12 2.55 6.29
C VAL A 135 6.48 1.17 6.13
N HIS A 136 7.05 0.34 5.27
CA HIS A 136 6.77 -1.09 5.24
C HIS A 136 7.45 -1.75 6.44
N THR A 137 6.64 -2.33 7.33
CA THR A 137 7.13 -2.99 8.54
C THR A 137 6.39 -4.30 8.75
N ALA A 138 7.04 -5.26 9.43
CA ALA A 138 6.40 -6.50 9.84
C ALA A 138 5.62 -6.28 11.16
N PRO A 139 4.50 -6.99 11.38
CA PRO A 139 3.71 -6.84 12.61
C PRO A 139 4.52 -6.99 13.91
N LEU A 140 5.47 -7.92 13.94
CA LEU A 140 6.33 -8.19 15.11
C LEU A 140 7.42 -7.13 15.36
N ASN A 141 7.68 -6.22 14.41
CA ASN A 141 8.78 -5.26 14.47
C ASN A 141 8.45 -4.01 15.32
N PHE A 142 7.82 -4.20 16.48
CA PHE A 142 7.46 -3.11 17.42
C PHE A 142 8.67 -2.25 17.80
N GLN A 143 9.83 -2.89 18.07
CA GLN A 143 11.04 -2.17 18.47
C GLN A 143 11.58 -1.29 17.34
N ARG A 144 11.53 -1.74 16.08
CA ARG A 144 11.95 -0.93 14.93
C ARG A 144 11.04 0.30 14.76
N ARG A 145 9.71 0.11 14.84
CA ARG A 145 8.76 1.23 14.80
C ARG A 145 9.00 2.24 15.93
N LEU A 146 9.21 1.76 17.16
CA LEU A 146 9.53 2.61 18.30
C LEU A 146 10.83 3.40 18.07
N GLN A 147 11.87 2.74 17.58
CA GLN A 147 13.15 3.35 17.27
C GLN A 147 13.02 4.42 16.19
N MET A 148 12.26 4.17 15.12
CA MET A 148 12.00 5.16 14.05
C MET A 148 11.23 6.40 14.56
N ARG A 149 10.21 6.21 15.39
CA ARG A 149 9.47 7.31 16.06
C ARG A 149 10.39 8.16 16.94
N GLY A 150 11.31 7.51 17.64
CA GLY A 150 12.24 8.16 18.56
C GLY A 150 13.40 8.89 17.88
N SER A 151 13.64 8.65 16.59
CA SER A 151 14.79 9.19 15.85
C SER A 151 14.39 9.91 14.56
N VAL A 152 14.69 9.32 13.40
CA VAL A 152 14.72 9.95 12.07
C VAL A 152 13.34 10.36 11.57
N MET A 153 12.27 9.96 12.25
CA MET A 153 10.89 10.30 11.89
C MET A 153 10.13 11.00 13.03
N GLY A 154 10.81 11.31 14.14
CA GLY A 154 10.20 11.99 15.28
C GLY A 154 10.01 13.49 15.01
N GLN A 155 8.75 13.93 14.87
CA GLN A 155 8.39 15.34 14.60
C GLN A 155 9.11 16.35 15.50
N GLU A 156 9.31 16.03 16.78
CA GLU A 156 9.96 16.93 17.75
C GLU A 156 11.37 17.33 17.33
N HIS A 157 12.10 16.45 16.64
CA HIS A 157 13.47 16.68 16.19
C HIS A 157 13.56 17.58 14.95
N PHE A 158 12.46 17.72 14.19
CA PHE A 158 12.49 18.33 12.86
C PHE A 158 11.67 19.62 12.72
N ARG A 159 11.19 20.21 13.83
CA ARG A 159 10.55 21.53 13.77
C ARG A 159 11.43 22.59 13.07
N PRO A 160 10.85 23.57 12.37
CA PRO A 160 9.43 23.80 12.12
C PRO A 160 8.86 22.92 11.01
N PHE A 161 9.64 22.04 10.38
CA PHE A 161 9.14 21.16 9.33
C PHE A 161 8.09 20.19 9.89
N LYS A 162 7.03 19.98 9.11
CA LYS A 162 6.01 18.99 9.44
C LYS A 162 6.42 17.62 8.92
N VAL A 163 6.93 16.78 9.82
CA VAL A 163 7.31 15.40 9.55
C VAL A 163 6.26 14.47 10.15
N ARG A 164 5.76 13.54 9.34
CA ARG A 164 4.80 12.51 9.75
C ARG A 164 5.30 11.13 9.33
N VAL A 165 4.89 10.11 10.06
CA VAL A 165 5.15 8.71 9.72
C VAL A 165 3.85 7.93 9.79
N VAL A 166 3.71 6.98 8.87
CA VAL A 166 2.68 5.96 8.89
C VAL A 166 3.33 4.61 8.65
N PHE A 167 3.06 3.66 9.57
CA PHE A 167 3.50 2.28 9.49
C PHE A 167 2.43 1.44 8.79
N LEU A 168 2.82 0.76 7.72
CA LEU A 168 1.95 -0.07 6.89
C LEU A 168 2.07 -1.54 7.30
N LEU A 169 0.93 -2.13 7.66
CA LEU A 169 0.81 -3.51 8.13
C LEU A 169 -0.28 -4.26 7.35
N GLY A 170 -0.16 -5.58 7.29
CA GLY A 170 -1.25 -6.48 6.92
C GLY A 170 -1.89 -7.14 8.15
N GLU A 171 -2.90 -7.95 7.90
CA GLU A 171 -3.60 -8.76 8.88
C GLU A 171 -2.68 -9.84 9.47
N VAL A 172 -2.87 -10.10 10.76
CA VAL A 172 -2.24 -11.20 11.48
C VAL A 172 -3.27 -12.24 11.90
N GLY A 173 -2.98 -13.53 11.69
CA GLY A 173 -3.86 -14.62 12.13
C GLY A 173 -3.77 -14.93 13.64
N ASN A 174 -3.00 -14.16 14.41
CA ASN A 174 -2.76 -14.38 15.84
C ASN A 174 -3.45 -13.29 16.67
N SER A 175 -4.44 -13.67 17.48
CA SER A 175 -5.25 -12.74 18.27
C SER A 175 -4.45 -11.96 19.33
N SER A 176 -3.44 -12.59 19.94
CA SER A 176 -2.59 -11.91 20.93
C SER A 176 -1.70 -10.87 20.27
N LEU A 177 -1.19 -11.16 19.08
CA LEU A 177 -0.44 -10.21 18.28
C LEU A 177 -1.32 -9.05 17.80
N GLN A 178 -2.54 -9.33 17.33
CA GLN A 178 -3.49 -8.28 16.96
C GLN A 178 -3.81 -7.37 18.15
N ALA A 179 -4.07 -7.93 19.34
CA ALA A 179 -4.31 -7.12 20.55
C ALA A 179 -3.11 -6.22 20.91
N ALA A 180 -1.88 -6.68 20.69
CA ALA A 180 -0.68 -5.87 20.89
C ALA A 180 -0.57 -4.73 19.86
N LEU A 181 -0.93 -4.99 18.59
CA LEU A 181 -0.99 -3.98 17.54
C LEU A 181 -2.09 -2.94 17.82
N ASP A 182 -3.26 -3.38 18.29
CA ASP A 182 -4.36 -2.49 18.67
C ASP A 182 -3.93 -1.55 19.79
N TYR A 183 -3.20 -2.07 20.79
CA TYR A 183 -2.63 -1.26 21.86
C TYR A 183 -1.60 -0.24 21.35
N GLU A 184 -0.67 -0.68 20.48
CA GLU A 184 0.30 0.23 19.84
C GLU A 184 -0.42 1.32 19.03
N HIS A 185 -1.45 0.96 18.27
CA HIS A 185 -2.23 1.89 17.46
C HIS A 185 -2.95 2.92 18.32
N VAL A 186 -3.54 2.52 19.45
CA VAL A 186 -4.16 3.46 20.40
C VAL A 186 -3.13 4.46 20.95
N LEU A 187 -1.91 3.98 21.24
CA LEU A 187 -0.84 4.78 21.83
C LEU A 187 -0.24 5.80 20.86
N TYR A 188 0.11 5.37 19.64
CA TYR A 188 0.88 6.19 18.69
C TYR A 188 0.05 6.76 17.53
N ARG A 189 -1.08 6.10 17.19
CA ARG A 189 -2.02 6.54 16.15
C ARG A 189 -1.39 6.81 14.78
N ASP A 190 -0.41 6.01 14.40
CA ASP A 190 0.36 6.15 13.17
C ASP A 190 0.43 4.83 12.38
N THR A 191 -0.55 3.94 12.59
CA THR A 191 -0.61 2.63 11.92
C THR A 191 -1.77 2.60 10.94
N VAL A 192 -1.51 2.09 9.74
CA VAL A 192 -2.50 1.71 8.75
C VAL A 192 -2.36 0.21 8.48
N GLN A 193 -3.38 -0.55 8.87
CA GLN A 193 -3.41 -2.00 8.72
C GLN A 193 -4.50 -2.40 7.73
N GLY A 194 -4.14 -3.17 6.72
CA GLY A 194 -5.09 -3.71 5.74
C GLY A 194 -5.54 -5.12 6.07
N ASP A 195 -6.69 -5.50 5.53
CA ASP A 195 -7.31 -6.83 5.59
C ASP A 195 -6.71 -7.82 4.56
N PHE A 196 -5.38 -7.91 4.52
CA PHE A 196 -4.66 -8.86 3.68
C PHE A 196 -3.52 -9.49 4.47
N GLN A 197 -3.18 -10.74 4.17
CA GLN A 197 -2.09 -11.44 4.87
C GLN A 197 -0.77 -10.68 4.74
N ASP A 198 -0.16 -10.32 5.86
CA ASP A 198 1.16 -9.68 5.88
C ASP A 198 2.25 -10.70 5.49
N SER A 199 2.73 -10.63 4.25
CA SER A 199 3.77 -11.50 3.74
C SER A 199 4.64 -10.77 2.72
N TYR A 200 5.85 -11.30 2.51
CA TYR A 200 6.80 -10.74 1.56
C TYR A 200 6.25 -10.66 0.13
N ARG A 201 5.45 -11.64 -0.30
CA ARG A 201 4.82 -11.64 -1.63
C ARG A 201 3.67 -10.63 -1.76
N ASN A 202 3.18 -10.10 -0.64
CA ASN A 202 2.07 -9.15 -0.59
C ASN A 202 2.52 -7.70 -0.36
N LEU A 203 3.82 -7.40 -0.46
CA LEU A 203 4.33 -6.03 -0.26
C LEU A 203 3.74 -5.04 -1.28
N SER A 204 3.45 -5.47 -2.51
CA SER A 204 2.78 -4.61 -3.51
C SER A 204 1.39 -4.19 -3.07
N HIS A 205 0.62 -5.10 -2.44
CA HIS A 205 -0.67 -4.76 -1.85
C HIS A 205 -0.50 -3.75 -0.71
N LYS A 206 0.51 -3.95 0.15
CA LYS A 206 0.85 -3.02 1.23
C LYS A 206 1.19 -1.62 0.70
N GLY A 207 1.95 -1.52 -0.39
CA GLY A 207 2.30 -0.24 -1.01
C GLY A 207 1.10 0.48 -1.65
N VAL A 208 0.23 -0.25 -2.35
CA VAL A 208 -1.01 0.31 -2.92
C VAL A 208 -1.94 0.81 -1.82
N MET A 209 -2.03 0.09 -0.69
CA MET A 209 -2.76 0.55 0.49
C MET A 209 -2.19 1.87 1.00
N GLY A 210 -0.86 2.00 1.06
CA GLY A 210 -0.18 3.24 1.41
C GLY A 210 -0.55 4.40 0.48
N PHE A 211 -0.45 4.21 -0.84
CA PHE A 211 -0.81 5.24 -1.82
C PHE A 211 -2.28 5.65 -1.75
N ARG A 212 -3.18 4.67 -1.54
CA ARG A 212 -4.59 4.95 -1.29
C ARG A 212 -4.78 5.82 -0.06
N TRP A 213 -4.13 5.46 1.05
CA TRP A 213 -4.27 6.19 2.31
C TRP A 213 -3.78 7.63 2.16
N VAL A 214 -2.62 7.85 1.53
CA VAL A 214 -2.12 9.20 1.22
C VAL A 214 -3.11 9.99 0.37
N THR A 215 -3.63 9.37 -0.69
CA THR A 215 -4.56 10.03 -1.61
C THR A 215 -5.82 10.54 -0.88
N ARG A 216 -6.28 9.81 0.14
CA ARG A 216 -7.51 10.15 0.87
C ARG A 216 -7.28 11.02 2.11
N HIS A 217 -6.14 10.87 2.78
CA HIS A 217 -5.94 11.40 4.14
C HIS A 217 -4.72 12.32 4.26
N CYS A 218 -3.88 12.40 3.23
CA CYS A 218 -2.72 13.29 3.21
C CYS A 218 -2.38 13.85 1.82
N PRO A 219 -3.35 14.32 1.02
CA PRO A 219 -3.08 14.85 -0.32
C PRO A 219 -2.18 16.10 -0.32
N GLN A 220 -2.08 16.79 0.83
CA GLN A 220 -1.25 17.98 1.03
C GLN A 220 0.23 17.67 1.31
N ALA A 221 0.64 16.41 1.41
CA ALA A 221 2.05 16.09 1.62
C ALA A 221 2.91 16.60 0.46
N ARG A 222 4.01 17.31 0.75
CA ARG A 222 4.95 17.77 -0.28
C ARG A 222 5.74 16.62 -0.86
N TYR A 223 6.27 15.77 0.02
CA TYR A 223 6.95 14.54 -0.36
C TYR A 223 6.47 13.37 0.47
N VAL A 224 6.36 12.22 -0.19
CA VAL A 224 6.09 10.92 0.42
C VAL A 224 7.33 10.06 0.28
N VAL A 225 7.87 9.58 1.40
CA VAL A 225 9.08 8.78 1.45
C VAL A 225 8.71 7.34 1.78
N LYS A 226 8.83 6.42 0.83
CA LYS A 226 8.69 4.98 1.08
C LYS A 226 10.01 4.42 1.57
N LEU A 227 9.97 3.73 2.70
CA LEU A 227 11.09 2.99 3.29
C LEU A 227 10.63 1.64 3.82
N ASP A 228 11.59 0.73 3.95
CA ASP A 228 11.44 -0.46 4.79
C ASP A 228 11.92 -0.12 6.23
N ASP A 229 11.56 -0.93 7.22
CA ASP A 229 11.86 -0.67 8.63
C ASP A 229 13.31 -0.97 9.06
N ASP A 230 14.16 -1.43 8.14
CA ASP A 230 15.62 -1.56 8.26
C ASP A 230 16.37 -0.53 7.41
N VAL A 231 15.78 0.63 7.17
CA VAL A 231 16.43 1.72 6.42
C VAL A 231 16.63 2.92 7.31
N PHE A 232 17.89 3.32 7.49
CA PHE A 232 18.22 4.59 8.10
C PHE A 232 18.17 5.69 7.04
N PHE A 233 17.41 6.74 7.29
CA PHE A 233 17.24 7.89 6.41
C PHE A 233 17.61 9.18 7.15
N ASP A 234 18.55 9.95 6.60
CA ASP A 234 18.99 11.21 7.21
C ASP A 234 18.03 12.35 6.86
N THR A 235 16.97 12.47 7.65
CA THR A 235 15.91 13.47 7.49
C THR A 235 16.44 14.91 7.58
N TYR A 236 17.45 15.17 8.42
CA TYR A 236 18.08 16.50 8.45
C TYR A 236 18.77 16.82 7.13
N LYS A 237 19.52 15.86 6.58
CA LYS A 237 20.22 16.04 5.31
C LYS A 237 19.26 16.28 4.16
N MET A 238 18.13 15.56 4.09
CA MET A 238 17.07 15.82 3.11
C MET A 238 16.52 17.26 3.23
N LEU A 239 16.12 17.66 4.44
CA LEU A 239 15.44 18.93 4.69
C LEU A 239 16.37 20.15 4.55
N LEU A 240 17.66 20.00 4.82
CA LEU A 240 18.60 21.12 4.95
C LEU A 240 19.65 21.17 3.85
N ARG A 241 20.30 20.05 3.54
CA ARG A 241 21.42 20.01 2.58
C ARG A 241 20.93 19.75 1.15
N TYR A 242 19.97 18.85 1.00
CA TYR A 242 19.50 18.38 -0.30
C TYR A 242 18.15 18.93 -0.74
N ARG A 243 17.60 19.88 0.01
CA ARG A 243 16.31 20.50 -0.29
C ARG A 243 16.23 21.01 -1.74
N GLY A 244 17.29 21.64 -2.25
CA GLY A 244 17.35 22.13 -3.64
C GLY A 244 17.32 21.06 -4.72
N ILE A 245 17.57 19.79 -4.39
CA ILE A 245 17.40 18.65 -5.31
C ILE A 245 15.92 18.36 -5.52
N PHE A 246 15.11 18.51 -4.46
CA PHE A 246 13.70 18.16 -4.46
C PHE A 246 12.79 19.34 -4.83
N GLU A 247 13.14 20.56 -4.41
CA GLU A 247 12.31 21.74 -4.61
C GLU A 247 11.98 22.05 -6.08
N GLY A 248 10.72 22.42 -6.31
CA GLY A 248 10.21 22.76 -7.65
C GLY A 248 9.91 21.55 -8.55
N GLN A 249 10.34 20.34 -8.16
CA GLN A 249 10.03 19.13 -8.89
C GLN A 249 8.54 18.77 -8.73
N LYS A 250 7.95 18.26 -9.81
CA LYS A 250 6.56 17.79 -9.85
C LYS A 250 6.53 16.47 -10.60
N ARG A 251 5.63 15.58 -10.20
CA ARG A 251 5.53 14.24 -10.79
C ARG A 251 6.88 13.51 -10.84
N THR A 252 7.65 13.58 -9.76
CA THR A 252 9.03 13.06 -9.70
C THR A 252 9.18 11.97 -8.65
N ILE A 253 9.94 10.92 -8.99
CA ILE A 253 10.41 9.88 -8.07
C ILE A 253 11.93 9.98 -7.98
N PHE A 254 12.46 10.09 -6.76
CA PHE A 254 13.89 10.13 -6.48
C PHE A 254 14.31 8.83 -5.79
N CYS A 255 15.26 8.10 -6.36
CA CYS A 255 15.62 6.76 -5.92
C CYS A 255 16.93 6.28 -6.56
N ASN A 256 17.44 5.09 -6.20
CA ASN A 256 18.41 4.42 -7.07
C ASN A 256 17.69 3.87 -8.32
N VAL A 257 17.95 4.47 -9.49
CA VAL A 257 17.24 4.16 -10.73
C VAL A 257 17.95 3.03 -11.46
N TRP A 258 17.23 1.93 -11.67
CA TRP A 258 17.56 0.92 -12.65
C TRP A 258 17.02 1.36 -13.99
N VAL A 259 17.91 1.67 -14.92
CA VAL A 259 17.52 2.06 -16.27
C VAL A 259 17.02 0.85 -17.04
N ARG A 260 16.15 1.09 -18.02
CA ARG A 260 15.64 0.08 -18.95
C ARG A 260 16.77 -0.84 -19.44
N ASP A 261 16.46 -2.13 -19.48
CA ASP A 261 17.37 -3.18 -19.93
C ASP A 261 18.67 -3.27 -19.11
N SER A 262 18.71 -2.79 -17.86
CA SER A 262 19.87 -2.97 -16.98
C SER A 262 19.72 -4.19 -16.06
N MET A 263 18.55 -4.39 -15.46
CA MET A 263 18.35 -5.44 -14.45
C MET A 263 17.76 -6.71 -15.07
N PRO A 264 18.29 -7.90 -14.72
CA PRO A 264 17.82 -9.16 -15.28
C PRO A 264 16.46 -9.55 -14.72
N VAL A 265 15.67 -10.25 -15.55
CA VAL A 265 14.48 -10.97 -15.10
C VAL A 265 14.94 -12.33 -14.57
N TYR A 266 15.09 -12.43 -13.25
CA TYR A 266 15.52 -13.69 -12.62
C TYR A 266 14.47 -14.78 -12.81
N ARG A 267 14.90 -15.98 -13.21
CA ARG A 267 14.05 -17.18 -13.32
C ARG A 267 14.22 -18.13 -12.15
N GLU A 268 15.25 -17.92 -11.35
CA GLU A 268 15.62 -18.69 -10.17
C GLU A 268 15.84 -17.74 -8.97
N ASP A 269 16.13 -18.32 -7.81
CA ASP A 269 16.36 -17.62 -6.54
C ASP A 269 15.14 -16.89 -5.93
N LYS A 270 15.42 -16.11 -4.88
CA LYS A 270 14.42 -15.34 -4.11
C LYS A 270 13.55 -14.46 -5.00
N TRP A 271 14.10 -13.95 -6.09
CA TRP A 271 13.48 -12.98 -7.00
C TRP A 271 12.94 -13.60 -8.29
N ALA A 272 12.78 -14.92 -8.32
CA ALA A 272 12.27 -15.64 -9.48
C ALA A 272 10.91 -15.09 -9.96
N VAL A 273 10.85 -14.79 -11.24
CA VAL A 273 9.66 -14.36 -11.98
C VAL A 273 9.14 -15.56 -12.77
N GLU A 274 7.83 -15.82 -12.65
CA GLU A 274 7.16 -16.90 -13.38
C GLU A 274 7.50 -16.85 -14.88
N GLU A 275 7.78 -18.00 -15.48
CA GLU A 275 8.26 -18.12 -16.87
C GLU A 275 7.35 -17.42 -17.89
N ARG A 276 6.03 -17.48 -17.66
CA ARG A 276 5.04 -16.81 -18.52
C ARG A 276 5.14 -15.29 -18.49
N LEU A 277 5.63 -14.70 -17.38
CA LEU A 277 5.75 -13.26 -17.21
C LEU A 277 7.09 -12.81 -17.78
N PHE A 278 7.06 -11.75 -18.58
CA PHE A 278 8.21 -11.24 -19.33
C PHE A 278 8.85 -12.32 -20.20
N GLN A 279 8.03 -13.19 -20.82
CA GLN A 279 8.52 -14.31 -21.61
C GLN A 279 9.38 -13.81 -22.79
N GLY A 280 10.54 -14.44 -22.99
CA GLY A 280 11.50 -14.04 -24.03
C GLY A 280 12.29 -12.76 -23.73
N LEU A 281 12.14 -12.18 -22.54
CA LEU A 281 12.96 -11.07 -22.07
C LEU A 281 13.92 -11.54 -20.98
N ASP A 282 15.19 -11.20 -21.17
CA ASP A 282 16.24 -11.42 -20.17
C ASP A 282 16.35 -10.28 -19.16
N ARG A 283 15.75 -9.11 -19.46
CA ARG A 283 15.85 -7.87 -18.67
C ARG A 283 14.53 -7.11 -18.66
N PHE A 284 14.32 -6.30 -17.61
CA PHE A 284 13.10 -5.50 -17.49
C PHE A 284 13.06 -4.36 -18.53
N PRO A 285 11.95 -4.19 -19.28
CA PRO A 285 11.87 -3.29 -20.44
C PRO A 285 11.52 -1.84 -20.08
N PHE A 286 11.69 -1.42 -18.83
CA PHE A 286 11.37 -0.09 -18.34
C PHE A 286 12.29 0.32 -17.20
N ASP A 287 12.39 1.63 -16.97
CA ASP A 287 13.07 2.18 -15.80
C ASP A 287 12.26 1.87 -14.54
N TYR A 288 12.94 1.53 -13.45
CA TYR A 288 12.31 1.40 -12.14
C TYR A 288 13.26 1.76 -11.00
N CYS A 289 12.69 2.07 -9.83
CA CYS A 289 13.46 2.35 -8.63
C CYS A 289 13.75 1.09 -7.82
N SER A 290 14.96 0.97 -7.29
CA SER A 290 15.21 0.11 -6.12
C SER A 290 14.46 0.66 -4.89
N GLY A 291 13.94 -0.25 -4.06
CA GLY A 291 13.09 0.06 -2.92
C GLY A 291 13.78 0.58 -1.66
N LEU A 292 15.11 0.63 -1.63
CA LEU A 292 15.85 0.99 -0.41
C LEU A 292 15.40 2.34 0.16
N ALA A 293 15.31 3.36 -0.68
CA ALA A 293 14.72 4.64 -0.31
C ALA A 293 14.14 5.30 -1.55
N VAL A 294 12.83 5.60 -1.48
CA VAL A 294 12.11 6.22 -2.59
C VAL A 294 11.37 7.45 -2.10
N VAL A 295 11.76 8.62 -2.62
CA VAL A 295 11.06 9.88 -2.36
C VAL A 295 10.16 10.18 -3.55
N ILE A 296 8.90 10.51 -3.31
CA ILE A 296 7.89 10.77 -4.34
C ILE A 296 7.32 12.16 -4.07
N THR A 297 7.19 12.98 -5.10
CA THR A 297 6.45 14.24 -4.96
C THR A 297 4.98 13.94 -4.69
N GLY A 298 4.37 14.62 -3.71
CA GLY A 298 3.03 14.24 -3.25
C GLY A 298 1.94 14.33 -4.33
N ASP A 299 2.10 15.25 -5.29
CA ASP A 299 1.22 15.41 -6.45
C ASP A 299 1.17 14.16 -7.36
N LEU A 300 2.18 13.29 -7.28
CA LEU A 300 2.24 12.06 -8.08
C LEU A 300 1.46 10.91 -7.46
N VAL A 301 1.36 10.84 -6.13
CA VAL A 301 0.83 9.66 -5.40
C VAL A 301 -0.61 9.32 -5.81
N PRO A 302 -1.54 10.28 -5.99
CA PRO A 302 -2.87 9.97 -6.50
C PRO A 302 -2.87 9.34 -7.88
N ALA A 303 -1.96 9.74 -8.78
CA ALA A 303 -1.85 9.12 -10.10
C ALA A 303 -1.30 7.69 -10.02
N LEU A 304 -0.36 7.41 -9.11
CA LEU A 304 0.14 6.05 -8.89
C LEU A 304 -0.95 5.13 -8.31
N TYR A 305 -1.72 5.60 -7.33
CA TYR A 305 -2.86 4.85 -6.81
C TYR A 305 -3.88 4.55 -7.92
N ARG A 306 -4.19 5.52 -8.79
CA ARG A 306 -5.13 5.29 -9.90
C ARG A 306 -4.58 4.38 -10.99
N ALA A 307 -3.28 4.43 -11.27
CA ALA A 307 -2.64 3.48 -12.18
C ALA A 307 -2.81 2.03 -11.71
N ALA A 308 -2.90 1.79 -10.40
CA ALA A 308 -3.08 0.45 -9.85
C ALA A 308 -4.42 -0.21 -10.23
N PHE A 309 -5.45 0.56 -10.60
CA PHE A 309 -6.71 0.02 -11.14
C PHE A 309 -6.60 -0.54 -12.57
N PHE A 310 -5.48 -0.28 -13.25
CA PHE A 310 -5.23 -0.71 -14.63
C PHE A 310 -3.99 -1.60 -14.76
N THR A 311 -3.38 -1.95 -13.62
CA THR A 311 -2.08 -2.61 -13.58
C THR A 311 -2.18 -3.87 -12.73
N PRO A 312 -2.14 -5.07 -13.34
CA PRO A 312 -2.12 -6.34 -12.60
C PRO A 312 -1.01 -6.34 -11.56
N VAL A 313 -1.32 -6.78 -10.35
CA VAL A 313 -0.36 -6.81 -9.26
C VAL A 313 0.83 -7.69 -9.64
N PHE A 314 2.03 -7.16 -9.39
CA PHE A 314 3.26 -7.90 -9.51
C PHE A 314 3.91 -7.98 -8.13
N TRP A 315 4.40 -9.17 -7.76
CA TRP A 315 4.72 -9.46 -6.36
C TRP A 315 5.99 -8.77 -5.85
N ILE A 316 6.91 -8.38 -6.75
CA ILE A 316 8.08 -7.56 -6.41
C ILE A 316 7.61 -6.09 -6.35
N ASP A 317 7.50 -5.56 -5.13
CA ASP A 317 6.92 -4.26 -4.86
C ASP A 317 7.69 -3.12 -5.51
N ASP A 318 9.01 -3.19 -5.56
CA ASP A 318 9.86 -2.18 -6.21
C ASP A 318 9.52 -2.00 -7.70
N ILE A 319 9.42 -3.13 -8.42
CA ILE A 319 9.09 -3.15 -9.85
C ILE A 319 7.65 -2.70 -10.05
N TYR A 320 6.74 -3.16 -9.19
CA TYR A 320 5.32 -2.81 -9.29
C TYR A 320 5.08 -1.33 -9.01
N LEU A 321 5.39 -0.88 -7.79
CA LEU A 321 5.10 0.45 -7.26
C LEU A 321 5.90 1.56 -7.95
N PHE A 322 7.14 1.27 -8.35
CA PHE A 322 8.08 2.27 -8.86
C PHE A 322 8.62 1.97 -10.26
N GLY A 323 8.03 1.03 -10.98
CA GLY A 323 8.26 0.79 -12.41
C GLY A 323 6.95 0.72 -13.18
N MET A 324 6.11 -0.26 -12.87
CA MET A 324 4.85 -0.52 -13.57
C MET A 324 3.80 0.57 -13.34
N LEU A 325 3.59 1.01 -12.09
CA LEU A 325 2.65 2.08 -11.79
C LEU A 325 3.08 3.43 -12.40
N PRO A 326 4.34 3.89 -12.29
CA PRO A 326 4.82 5.08 -12.98
C PRO A 326 4.73 4.97 -14.51
N TRP A 327 5.01 3.77 -15.05
CA TRP A 327 4.88 3.50 -16.48
C TRP A 327 3.46 3.81 -16.95
N VAL A 328 2.45 3.21 -16.32
CA VAL A 328 1.02 3.43 -16.62
C VAL A 328 0.57 4.85 -16.29
N ALA A 329 1.08 5.42 -15.18
CA ALA A 329 0.82 6.80 -14.76
C ALA A 329 1.19 7.81 -15.86
N GLY A 330 2.29 7.59 -16.58
CA GLY A 330 2.77 8.51 -17.60
C GLY A 330 3.28 9.84 -17.01
N ASP A 331 4.07 10.58 -17.79
CA ASP A 331 4.62 11.89 -17.39
C ASP A 331 5.24 11.88 -15.98
N VAL A 332 6.04 10.84 -15.69
CA VAL A 332 6.78 10.69 -14.43
C VAL A 332 8.27 10.88 -14.71
N THR A 333 8.89 11.76 -13.94
CA THR A 333 10.35 11.94 -13.96
C THR A 333 10.99 11.02 -12.91
N MET A 334 12.01 10.26 -13.30
CA MET A 334 12.83 9.52 -12.34
C MET A 334 14.18 10.20 -12.19
N MET A 335 14.56 10.52 -10.95
CA MET A 335 15.84 11.14 -10.62
C MET A 335 16.70 10.19 -9.78
N ASP A 336 17.94 9.99 -10.22
CA ASP A 336 18.86 9.08 -9.55
C ASP A 336 19.44 9.70 -8.26
N LEU A 337 19.21 9.03 -7.14
CA LEU A 337 19.89 9.23 -5.87
C LEU A 337 20.93 8.12 -5.60
N GLY A 338 20.93 7.07 -6.39
CA GLY A 338 21.70 5.84 -6.16
C GLY A 338 23.08 5.84 -6.78
N TYR A 339 23.35 4.91 -7.68
CA TYR A 339 24.71 4.62 -8.15
C TYR A 339 25.44 5.83 -8.74
N ARG A 340 24.74 6.75 -9.41
CA ARG A 340 25.36 7.92 -10.03
C ARG A 340 25.57 9.06 -9.04
N SER A 341 24.60 9.26 -8.14
CA SER A 341 24.59 10.39 -7.19
C SER A 341 25.19 10.06 -5.82
N GLN A 342 25.37 8.77 -5.52
CA GLN A 342 25.95 8.22 -4.29
C GLN A 342 25.28 8.71 -3.00
N TYR A 343 23.98 9.03 -3.06
CA TYR A 343 23.18 9.37 -1.88
C TYR A 343 22.55 8.14 -1.22
N VAL A 344 22.47 7.00 -1.93
CA VAL A 344 21.96 5.75 -1.36
C VAL A 344 23.09 4.72 -1.28
N ALA A 345 23.35 4.19 -0.08
CA ALA A 345 24.41 3.23 0.18
C ALA A 345 23.83 1.89 0.65
N MET A 346 24.11 0.79 -0.07
CA MET A 346 23.63 -0.55 0.33
C MET A 346 24.52 -1.23 1.40
N ASN A 347 25.69 -0.66 1.70
CA ASN A 347 26.64 -1.18 2.68
C ASN A 347 26.66 -0.28 3.94
N THR A 348 26.10 -0.81 5.03
CA THR A 348 26.00 -0.14 6.34
C THR A 348 27.36 0.27 6.90
N THR A 349 28.39 -0.58 6.77
CA THR A 349 29.75 -0.29 7.26
C THR A 349 30.37 0.90 6.54
N TYR A 350 30.21 0.95 5.20
CA TYR A 350 30.64 2.10 4.40
C TYR A 350 29.90 3.37 4.82
N ALA A 351 28.57 3.30 4.98
CA ALA A 351 27.77 4.45 5.39
C ALA A 351 28.21 4.97 6.78
N LEU A 352 28.43 4.08 7.75
CA LEU A 352 28.92 4.45 9.08
C LEU A 352 30.30 5.12 9.03
N SER A 353 31.24 4.57 8.26
CA SER A 353 32.58 5.18 8.07
C SER A 353 32.45 6.57 7.45
N CYS A 354 31.65 6.72 6.39
CA CYS A 354 31.36 8.01 5.77
C CYS A 354 30.79 9.02 6.78
N MET A 355 29.78 8.63 7.56
CA MET A 355 29.16 9.50 8.57
C MET A 355 30.13 9.90 9.69
N LYS A 356 31.01 8.99 10.11
CA LYS A 356 32.01 9.24 11.16
C LYS A 356 33.13 10.16 10.68
N GLU A 357 33.69 9.87 9.51
CA GLU A 357 34.91 10.50 9.00
C GLU A 357 34.62 11.81 8.27
N LEU A 358 33.58 11.82 7.43
CA LEU A 358 33.24 12.97 6.59
C LEU A 358 32.14 13.85 7.20
N GLN A 359 31.42 13.36 8.22
CA GLN A 359 30.41 14.12 8.95
C GLN A 359 29.40 14.79 8.01
N SER A 360 29.36 16.13 7.97
CA SER A 360 28.44 16.85 7.09
C SER A 360 28.73 16.64 5.61
N GLU A 361 29.97 16.33 5.23
CA GLU A 361 30.36 16.06 3.83
C GLU A 361 30.03 14.64 3.37
N CYS A 362 29.60 13.76 4.28
CA CYS A 362 29.12 12.44 3.89
C CYS A 362 27.88 12.58 3.00
N SER A 363 27.96 12.08 1.76
CA SER A 363 26.87 12.20 0.80
C SER A 363 25.65 11.36 1.17
N VAL A 364 25.86 10.24 1.86
CA VAL A 364 24.84 9.22 2.14
C VAL A 364 23.62 9.81 2.83
N LEU A 365 22.49 9.78 2.13
CA LEU A 365 21.16 10.14 2.60
C LEU A 365 20.43 8.94 3.19
N ALA A 366 20.56 7.77 2.60
CA ALA A 366 19.86 6.56 3.03
C ALA A 366 20.75 5.32 2.94
N THR A 367 20.59 4.40 3.89
CA THR A 367 21.34 3.14 3.94
C THR A 367 20.59 2.05 4.69
N ASN A 368 20.92 0.78 4.39
CA ASN A 368 20.48 -0.35 5.19
C ASN A 368 20.98 -0.23 6.64
N CYS A 369 20.13 -0.59 7.59
CA CYS A 369 20.42 -0.56 9.02
C CYS A 369 19.67 -1.70 9.71
N TYR A 370 20.35 -2.83 9.89
CA TYR A 370 19.71 -4.07 10.36
C TYR A 370 19.70 -4.23 11.88
N THR A 371 20.63 -3.57 12.58
CA THR A 371 20.85 -3.73 14.02
C THR A 371 20.48 -2.46 14.79
N THR A 372 20.04 -2.63 16.03
CA THR A 372 19.74 -1.51 16.94
C THR A 372 20.99 -0.68 17.19
N ASP A 373 22.15 -1.31 17.36
CA ASP A 373 23.42 -0.64 17.65
C ASP A 373 23.86 0.25 16.49
N ASP A 374 23.78 -0.24 15.25
CA ASP A 374 24.10 0.57 14.06
C ASP A 374 23.16 1.76 13.96
N TRP A 375 21.87 1.57 14.24
CA TRP A 375 20.89 2.64 14.20
C TRP A 375 21.16 3.70 15.26
N GLU A 376 21.42 3.30 16.50
CA GLU A 376 21.78 4.23 17.57
C GLU A 376 23.06 4.98 17.26
N ASN A 377 24.07 4.31 16.70
CA ASN A 377 25.31 4.94 16.25
C ASN A 377 25.05 5.97 15.14
N MET A 378 24.31 5.60 14.10
CA MET A 378 23.96 6.50 13.00
C MET A 378 23.14 7.68 13.49
N TRP A 379 22.15 7.44 14.35
CA TRP A 379 21.32 8.50 14.92
C TRP A 379 22.13 9.45 15.80
N ASN A 380 23.01 8.94 16.67
CA ASN A 380 23.86 9.77 17.50
C ASN A 380 24.80 10.64 16.65
N LEU A 381 25.39 10.09 15.58
CA LEU A 381 26.21 10.85 14.65
C LEU A 381 25.39 11.96 13.97
N THR A 382 24.24 11.63 13.38
CA THR A 382 23.37 12.59 12.70
C THR A 382 22.86 13.66 13.67
N ASN A 383 22.28 13.27 14.81
CA ASN A 383 21.68 14.18 15.76
C ASN A 383 22.73 15.10 16.40
N ASN A 384 23.89 14.58 16.80
CA ASN A 384 24.96 15.41 17.34
C ASN A 384 25.48 16.42 16.31
N LEU A 385 25.62 16.03 15.04
CA LEU A 385 26.05 16.95 13.99
C LEU A 385 25.08 18.13 13.81
N HIS A 386 23.78 17.89 13.90
CA HIS A 386 22.77 18.94 13.67
C HIS A 386 22.41 19.73 14.94
N VAL A 387 22.39 19.10 16.11
CA VAL A 387 22.15 19.77 17.41
C VAL A 387 23.37 20.58 17.83
N ALA A 388 24.60 20.04 17.73
CA ALA A 388 25.81 20.74 18.15
C ALA A 388 26.16 21.93 17.23
N LYS A 389 25.83 21.84 15.93
CA LYS A 389 25.93 23.00 15.00
C LYS A 389 24.85 24.06 15.25
N GLY A 390 24.04 23.87 16.29
CA GLY A 390 23.04 24.81 16.76
C GLY A 390 21.92 24.91 15.76
N TRP A 391 21.04 23.91 15.71
CA TRP A 391 19.75 23.93 15.03
C TRP A 391 19.07 25.29 15.20
N ARG A 392 19.38 26.18 14.27
CA ARG A 392 18.86 27.53 14.11
C ARG A 392 18.43 27.52 12.68
N VAL A 393 17.14 27.35 12.47
CA VAL A 393 16.49 27.55 11.17
C VAL A 393 16.92 28.95 10.70
N PRO A 394 17.82 29.11 9.72
CA PRO A 394 18.33 30.43 9.37
C PRO A 394 17.27 31.29 8.65
N TYR A 395 16.09 30.73 8.39
CA TYR A 395 15.13 31.21 7.39
C TYR A 395 13.74 31.56 7.91
N LEU A 396 13.56 31.78 9.21
CA LEU A 396 12.42 32.54 9.72
C LEU A 396 12.88 33.96 10.11
N ARG A 397 13.40 34.72 9.13
CA ARG A 397 13.20 36.18 9.19
C ARG A 397 11.78 36.43 8.74
N VAL A 398 10.90 36.54 9.73
CA VAL A 398 9.59 37.15 9.57
C VAL A 398 9.85 38.58 9.08
N ASN A 399 9.45 38.88 7.84
CA ASN A 399 9.16 40.24 7.42
C ASN A 399 7.68 40.50 7.66
#